data_AF-A0A838SFJ1-F1
#
_entry.id   AF-A0A838SFJ1-F1
#
_cell.length_a   1.000
_cell.length_b   1.000
_cell.length_c   1.000
_cell.angle_alpha   90.00
_cell.angle_beta   90.00
_cell.angle_gamma   90.00
#
_symmetry.space_group_name_H-M   'P 1'
#
loop_
_entity.id
_entity.type
_entity.pdbx_description
1 polymer ?
#
loop_
_entity_poly.entity_id
_entity_poly.type
_entity_poly.pdbx_seq_one_letter_code
_entity_poly.pdbx_strand_id
1 'polypeptide(L)' 'MHDQDEDEPELDIELPVFPIVSSGPPPECSFCGDPMSLIDGDWSCPDCNGELIGPETG' A
#
# COMPACT_ATOMS: atom_id res chain seq x y z
N MET A 1 -36.37 2.30 -21.96
CA MET A 1 -35.82 0.96 -21.80
C MET A 1 -34.86 0.75 -22.97
N HIS A 2 -33.58 0.97 -22.73
CA HIS A 2 -32.52 0.47 -23.59
C HIS A 2 -31.51 -0.13 -22.61
N ASP A 3 -31.55 -1.46 -22.53
CA ASP A 3 -30.46 -2.29 -22.05
C ASP A 3 -29.16 -1.73 -22.64
N GLN A 4 -28.24 -1.29 -21.79
CA GLN A 4 -26.86 -1.01 -22.16
C GLN A 4 -25.97 -1.77 -21.19
N ASP A 5 -26.18 -3.09 -21.17
CA ASP A 5 -25.30 -4.08 -20.57
C ASP A 5 -24.70 -4.92 -21.72
N GLU A 6 -24.22 -4.27 -22.79
CA GLU A 6 -23.51 -4.94 -23.89
C GLU A 6 -21.99 -4.79 -23.69
N ASP A 7 -21.39 -5.89 -23.24
CA ASP A 7 -19.99 -6.28 -23.35
C ASP A 7 -18.95 -5.33 -22.70
N GLU A 8 -18.87 -5.35 -21.36
CA GLU A 8 -17.57 -5.11 -20.71
C GLU A 8 -16.64 -6.26 -21.10
N PRO A 9 -15.54 -6.03 -21.85
CA PRO A 9 -14.59 -7.10 -22.12
C PRO A 9 -14.05 -7.59 -20.77
N GLU A 10 -14.28 -8.86 -20.43
CA GLU A 10 -13.61 -9.51 -19.32
C GLU A 10 -12.11 -9.54 -19.66
N LEU A 11 -11.41 -8.50 -19.21
CA LEU A 11 -9.96 -8.39 -19.37
C LEU A 11 -9.34 -9.49 -18.49
N ASP A 12 -9.04 -10.63 -19.11
CA ASP A 12 -8.27 -11.73 -18.52
C ASP A 12 -6.81 -11.27 -18.33
N ILE A 13 -6.61 -10.35 -17.38
CA ILE A 13 -5.33 -9.77 -17.04
C ILE A 13 -4.68 -10.70 -16.02
N GLU A 14 -3.73 -11.51 -16.48
CA GLU A 14 -2.82 -12.21 -15.58
C GLU A 14 -1.95 -11.19 -14.83
N LEU A 15 -2.25 -10.95 -13.55
CA LEU A 15 -1.43 -10.11 -12.68
C LEU A 15 -0.03 -10.73 -12.53
N PRO A 16 1.05 -9.97 -12.76
CA PRO A 16 2.39 -10.47 -12.51
C PRO A 16 2.58 -10.78 -11.02
N VAL A 17 3.34 -11.83 -10.72
CA VAL A 17 3.72 -12.14 -9.34
C VAL A 17 4.70 -11.08 -8.85
N PHE A 18 4.24 -10.22 -7.95
CA PHE A 18 5.11 -9.25 -7.28
C PHE A 18 6.04 -9.97 -6.29
N PRO A 19 7.30 -9.55 -6.18
CA PRO A 19 8.20 -10.08 -5.17
C PRO A 19 7.66 -9.76 -3.78
N ILE A 20 7.57 -10.78 -2.92
CA ILE A 20 7.26 -10.59 -1.51
C ILE A 20 8.49 -9.93 -0.86
N VAL A 21 8.39 -8.63 -0.57
CA VAL A 21 9.43 -7.93 0.18
C VAL A 21 9.35 -8.40 1.63
N SER A 22 10.26 -9.29 2.02
CA SER A 22 10.46 -9.68 3.41
C SER A 22 11.43 -8.68 4.07
N SER A 23 10.89 -7.60 4.63
CA SER A 23 11.65 -6.50 5.23
C SER A 23 12.26 -6.83 6.60
N GLY A 24 12.07 -8.06 7.10
CA GLY A 24 12.52 -8.50 8.42
C GLY A 24 11.59 -8.07 9.55
N PRO A 25 12.02 -8.19 10.82
CA PRO A 25 11.27 -7.65 11.95
C PRO A 25 11.25 -6.11 11.91
N PRO A 26 10.19 -5.48 12.44
CA PRO A 26 10.11 -4.02 12.48
C PRO A 26 11.22 -3.43 13.36
N PRO A 27 11.96 -2.41 12.87
CA PRO A 27 12.88 -1.64 13.70
C PRO A 27 12.11 -0.73 14.66
N GLU A 28 12.81 -0.23 15.69
CA GLU A 28 12.26 0.76 16.63
C GLU A 28 12.42 2.19 16.06
N CYS A 29 11.43 3.04 16.30
CA CYS A 29 11.47 4.45 15.92
C CYS A 29 12.53 5.22 16.71
N SER A 30 13.42 5.92 16.01
CA SER A 30 14.49 6.71 16.67
C SER A 30 13.97 7.94 17.45
N PHE A 31 12.70 8.31 17.27
CA PHE A 31 12.09 9.46 17.94
C PHE A 31 11.26 9.07 19.17
N CYS A 32 10.35 8.09 19.03
CA CYS A 32 9.46 7.67 20.11
C CYS A 32 9.78 6.30 20.72
N GLY A 33 10.61 5.49 20.06
CA GLY A 33 10.93 4.12 20.50
C GLY A 33 9.88 3.07 20.15
N ASP A 34 8.73 3.47 19.57
CA ASP A 34 7.70 2.52 19.15
C ASP A 34 8.11 1.72 17.91
N PRO A 35 7.62 0.49 17.73
CA PRO A 35 7.91 -0.32 16.54
C PRO A 35 7.38 0.36 15.26
N MET A 36 8.21 0.43 14.23
CA MET A 36 7.83 0.97 12.93
C MET A 36 6.91 0.01 12.16
N SER A 37 6.10 0.55 11.25
CA SER A 37 5.25 -0.22 10.34
C SER A 37 5.86 -0.26 8.94
N LEU A 38 5.65 -1.35 8.21
CA LEU A 38 6.07 -1.44 6.82
C LEU A 38 5.01 -0.76 5.95
N ILE A 39 5.35 0.40 5.40
CA ILE A 39 4.44 1.21 4.59
C ILE A 39 5.12 1.53 3.26
N ASP A 40 4.43 1.27 2.15
CA ASP A 40 4.94 1.46 0.78
C ASP A 40 6.29 0.79 0.50
N GLY A 41 6.57 -0.32 1.19
CA GLY A 41 7.80 -1.11 1.03
C GLY A 41 8.98 -0.65 1.89
N ASP A 42 8.80 0.36 2.75
CA ASP A 42 9.83 0.85 3.67
C ASP A 42 9.33 0.97 5.11
N TRP A 43 10.24 1.09 6.08
CA TRP A 43 9.88 1.19 7.49
C TRP A 43 9.58 2.65 7.86
N SER A 44 8.37 2.90 8.32
CA SER A 44 7.97 4.23 8.79
C SER A 44 7.18 4.17 10.09
N CYS A 45 7.47 5.13 10.98
CA CYS A 45 6.71 5.32 12.20
C CYS A 45 5.42 6.09 11.88
N PRO A 46 4.23 5.51 12.08
CA PRO A 46 2.97 6.20 11.79
C PRO A 46 2.74 7.42 12.69
N ASP A 47 3.21 7.39 13.93
CA ASP A 47 2.99 8.51 14.86
C ASP A 47 3.98 9.67 14.66
N CYS A 48 5.20 9.39 14.19
CA CYS A 48 6.23 10.41 13.98
C CYS A 48 6.34 10.90 12.52
N ASN A 49 6.02 10.03 11.55
CA ASN A 49 6.11 10.31 10.11
C ASN A 49 4.76 10.13 9.37
N GLY A 50 3.68 9.68 10.03
CA GLY A 50 2.47 9.23 9.35
C GLY A 50 1.51 10.31 8.84
N GLU A 51 1.77 11.59 9.11
CA GLU A 51 0.90 12.66 8.59
C GLU A 51 1.05 12.87 7.07
N LEU A 52 2.07 12.29 6.43
CA LEU A 52 2.31 12.41 4.99
C LEU A 52 2.26 11.06 4.25
N ILE A 53 1.72 10.02 4.88
CA ILE A 53 1.68 8.66 4.32
C ILE A 53 0.30 8.38 3.71
N GLY A 54 0.06 9.08 2.61
CA GLY A 54 -1.09 8.90 1.74
C GLY A 54 -0.98 9.94 0.62
N PRO A 55 -1.36 9.61 -0.63
CA PRO A 55 -1.54 10.66 -1.62
C PRO A 55 -2.64 11.59 -1.08
N GLU A 56 -2.31 12.87 -0.90
CA GLU A 56 -3.30 13.92 -0.69
C GLU A 56 -4.11 14.06 -1.99
N THR A 57 -5.01 13.11 -2.27
CA THR A 57 -6.01 13.25 -3.32
C THR A 57 -7.06 14.24 -2.81
N GLY A 58 -6.75 15.53 -2.98
CA GLY A 58 -7.72 16.62 -2.99
C GLY A 58 -8.41 16.74 -4.35
#